data_AF-A0A2S2NR49-F1
#
_entry.id   AF-A0A2S2NR49-F1
#
_cell.length_a   1.000
_cell.length_b   1.000
_cell.length_c   1.000
_cell.angle_alpha   90.00
_cell.angle_beta   90.00
_cell.angle_gamma   90.00
#
_symmetry.space_group_name_H-M   'P 1'
#
loop_
_entity.id
_entity.type
_entity.pdbx_description
1 polymer ?
#
loop_
_entity_poly.entity_id
_entity_poly.type
_entity_poly.pdbx_seq_one_letter_code
_entity_poly.pdbx_strand_id
1 'polypeptide(L)'
;KTAVAMEVYKESNIDLSDCEPTVTFIRRISNLIKAMDSRTSNNALHDNSFEYQAIKDFQQYLENWNNVAREKGYYFLTDSTYYGLQISLRATLEVFDYLLLKCDYKFLMTSRLNQDNLE
;
A
#
# COMPACT_ATOMS: atom_id res chain seq x y z
N LYS A 1 4.49 -14.32 2.62
CA LYS A 1 5.23 -15.47 3.21
C LYS A 1 5.64 -15.20 4.66
N THR A 2 6.26 -14.06 4.96
CA THR A 2 6.65 -13.68 6.33
C THR A 2 5.48 -13.62 7.32
N ALA A 3 4.42 -12.87 7.02
CA ALA A 3 3.24 -12.78 7.89
C ALA A 3 2.62 -14.16 8.24
N VAL A 4 2.50 -15.04 7.24
CA VAL A 4 1.97 -16.41 7.43
C VAL A 4 2.89 -17.24 8.33
N ALA A 5 4.21 -17.15 8.13
CA ALA A 5 5.15 -17.87 8.98
C ALA A 5 5.07 -17.38 10.43
N MET A 6 5.02 -16.06 10.66
CA MET A 6 4.89 -15.50 12.01
C MET A 6 3.64 -16.03 12.72
N GLU A 7 2.50 -16.07 12.04
CA GLU A 7 1.26 -16.61 12.61
C GLU A 7 1.36 -18.10 12.95
N VAL A 8 1.98 -18.91 12.10
CA VAL A 8 2.16 -20.35 12.35
C VAL A 8 3.06 -20.59 13.55
N TYR A 9 4.11 -19.78 13.73
CA TYR A 9 5.08 -19.99 14.81
C TYR A 9 4.73 -19.27 16.12
N LYS A 10 3.70 -18.40 16.16
CA LYS A 10 3.37 -17.63 17.38
C LYS A 10 3.01 -18.49 18.59
N GLU A 11 2.45 -19.68 18.38
CA GLU A 11 2.07 -20.60 19.45
C GLU A 11 3.27 -21.43 19.96
N SER A 12 4.33 -21.55 19.17
CA SER A 12 5.50 -22.38 19.47
C SER A 12 6.76 -21.58 19.76
N ASN A 13 6.74 -20.27 19.54
CA ASN A 13 7.84 -19.35 19.81
C ASN A 13 7.36 -18.14 20.61
N ILE A 14 7.86 -18.02 21.84
CA ILE A 14 7.50 -16.94 22.78
C ILE A 14 7.83 -15.54 22.23
N ASP A 15 8.88 -15.43 21.42
CA ASP A 15 9.31 -14.16 20.80
C ASP A 15 8.32 -13.68 19.74
N LEU A 16 7.35 -14.51 19.34
CA LEU A 16 6.32 -14.19 18.36
C LEU A 16 4.93 -14.06 18.99
N SER A 17 4.83 -14.11 20.32
CA SER A 17 3.53 -14.11 21.03
C SER A 17 2.72 -12.82 20.84
N ASP A 18 3.35 -11.71 20.47
CA ASP A 18 2.73 -10.41 20.21
C ASP A 18 2.92 -9.95 18.74
N CYS A 19 3.08 -10.89 17.81
CA CYS A 19 3.41 -10.57 16.42
C CYS A 19 2.26 -9.97 15.59
N GLU A 20 1.03 -9.93 16.11
CA GLU A 20 -0.18 -9.53 15.38
C GLU A 20 -0.09 -8.13 14.73
N PRO A 21 0.43 -7.08 15.40
CA PRO A 21 0.58 -5.77 14.76
C PRO A 21 1.55 -5.82 13.57
N THR A 22 2.65 -6.56 13.71
CA THR A 22 3.65 -6.74 12.66
C THR A 22 3.08 -7.54 11.47
N VAL A 23 2.36 -8.62 11.75
CA VAL A 23 1.63 -9.41 10.73
C VAL A 23 0.65 -8.53 9.96
N THR A 24 -0.12 -7.70 10.67
CA THR A 24 -1.09 -6.77 10.08
C THR A 24 -0.41 -5.74 9.19
N PHE A 25 0.69 -5.15 9.66
CA PHE A 25 1.50 -4.21 8.89
C PHE A 25 2.06 -4.85 7.60
N ILE A 26 2.67 -6.04 7.71
CA ILE A 26 3.23 -6.77 6.57
C ILE A 26 2.15 -7.07 5.53
N ARG A 27 0.95 -7.48 5.96
CA ARG A 27 -0.18 -7.71 5.04
C ARG A 27 -0.60 -6.43 4.33
N ARG A 28 -0.69 -5.32 5.05
CA ARG A 28 -1.04 -4.02 4.46
C ARG A 28 -0.04 -3.59 3.39
N ILE A 29 1.26 -3.72 3.68
CA ILE A 29 2.34 -3.46 2.71
C ILE A 29 2.26 -4.41 1.52
N SER A 30 2.01 -5.70 1.76
CA SER A 30 1.88 -6.70 0.67
C SER A 30 0.72 -6.36 -0.27
N ASN A 31 -0.42 -5.96 0.29
CA ASN A 31 -1.59 -5.54 -0.49
C ASN A 31 -1.32 -4.27 -1.29
N LEU A 32 -0.64 -3.29 -0.67
CA LEU A 32 -0.21 -2.07 -1.34
C LEU A 32 0.71 -2.36 -2.53
N ILE A 33 1.76 -3.17 -2.32
CA ILE A 33 2.69 -3.55 -3.38
C ILE A 33 1.95 -4.25 -4.53
N LYS A 34 1.04 -5.18 -4.22
CA LYS A 34 0.23 -5.85 -5.24
C LYS A 34 -0.60 -4.84 -6.05
N ALA A 35 -1.21 -3.86 -5.39
CA ALA A 35 -2.00 -2.83 -6.04
C ALA A 35 -1.13 -1.87 -6.88
N MET A 36 0.10 -1.59 -6.46
CA MET A 36 1.02 -0.63 -7.09
C MET A 36 1.98 -1.24 -8.13
N ASP A 37 2.07 -2.57 -8.22
CA ASP A 37 2.94 -3.29 -9.18
C ASP A 37 2.15 -4.26 -10.07
N SER A 38 0.92 -3.89 -10.42
CA SER A 38 0.06 -4.76 -11.22
C SER A 38 0.42 -4.76 -12.69
N ARG A 39 0.76 -5.94 -13.22
CA ARG A 39 1.17 -6.19 -14.62
C ARG A 39 0.08 -6.79 -15.50
N THR A 40 -1.07 -7.14 -14.93
CA THR A 40 -2.14 -7.89 -15.62
C THR A 40 -3.49 -7.25 -15.36
N SER A 41 -4.41 -7.33 -16.31
CA SER A 41 -5.78 -6.80 -16.15
C SER A 41 -6.49 -7.37 -14.92
N ASN A 42 -6.28 -8.63 -14.54
CA ASN A 42 -6.98 -9.27 -13.43
C ASN A 42 -6.64 -8.68 -12.05
N ASN A 43 -5.48 -8.03 -11.91
CA ASN A 43 -5.05 -7.39 -10.67
C ASN A 43 -4.87 -5.87 -10.85
N ALA A 44 -5.32 -5.31 -11.97
CA ALA A 44 -5.17 -3.88 -12.26
C ALA A 44 -6.07 -3.05 -11.34
N LEU A 45 -5.87 -1.73 -11.28
CA LEU A 45 -6.91 -0.87 -10.70
C LEU A 45 -8.14 -0.92 -11.60
N HIS A 46 -9.26 -1.35 -11.03
CA HIS A 46 -10.61 -1.15 -11.57
C HIS A 46 -11.42 -0.28 -10.63
N ASP A 47 -12.54 0.22 -11.12
CA ASP A 47 -13.50 0.96 -10.28
C ASP A 47 -13.96 0.07 -9.12
N ASN A 48 -13.90 0.62 -7.90
CA ASN A 48 -14.25 -0.08 -6.66
C ASN A 48 -13.55 -1.43 -6.44
N SER A 49 -12.38 -1.66 -7.05
CA SER A 49 -11.58 -2.88 -6.85
C SER A 49 -10.94 -2.96 -5.47
N PHE A 50 -10.53 -4.17 -5.09
CA PHE A 50 -9.71 -4.39 -3.90
C PHE A 50 -8.42 -3.56 -3.95
N GLU A 51 -7.76 -3.48 -5.11
CA GLU A 51 -6.53 -2.73 -5.32
C GLU A 51 -6.74 -1.22 -5.11
N TYR A 52 -7.85 -0.67 -5.62
CA TYR A 52 -8.22 0.72 -5.38
C TYR A 52 -8.40 1.01 -3.88
N GLN A 53 -9.11 0.13 -3.17
CA GLN A 53 -9.31 0.28 -1.72
C GLN A 53 -8.03 0.07 -0.92
N ALA A 54 -7.17 -0.87 -1.32
CA ALA A 54 -5.89 -1.10 -0.65
C ALA A 54 -4.99 0.14 -0.67
N ILE A 55 -5.00 0.91 -1.76
CA ILE A 55 -4.29 2.19 -1.87
C ILE A 55 -4.92 3.23 -0.93
N LYS A 56 -6.25 3.42 -0.98
CA LYS A 56 -6.96 4.37 -0.09
C LYS A 56 -6.76 4.05 1.40
N ASP A 57 -6.93 2.80 1.77
CA ASP A 57 -6.76 2.33 3.15
C ASP A 57 -5.33 2.50 3.64
N PHE A 58 -4.34 2.33 2.75
CA PHE A 58 -2.95 2.58 3.11
C PHE A 58 -2.66 4.07 3.24
N GLN A 59 -3.20 4.93 2.37
CA GLN A 59 -3.06 6.38 2.51
C GLN A 59 -3.59 6.89 3.85
N GLN A 60 -4.79 6.44 4.25
CA GLN A 60 -5.37 6.83 5.53
C GLN A 60 -4.56 6.28 6.71
N TYR A 61 -4.09 5.03 6.62
CA TYR A 61 -3.22 4.45 7.63
C TYR A 61 -1.91 5.24 7.79
N LEU A 62 -1.29 5.63 6.68
CA LEU A 62 -0.03 6.37 6.66
C LEU A 62 -0.19 7.76 7.28
N GLU A 63 -1.28 8.46 6.97
CA GLU A 63 -1.62 9.75 7.58
C GLU A 63 -1.84 9.60 9.09
N ASN A 64 -2.63 8.61 9.52
CA ASN A 64 -2.89 8.36 10.93
C ASN A 64 -1.60 8.01 11.69
N TRP A 65 -0.73 7.19 11.09
CA TRP A 65 0.56 6.84 11.70
C TRP A 65 1.46 8.06 11.85
N ASN A 66 1.57 8.91 10.83
CA ASN A 66 2.33 10.16 10.90
C ASN A 66 1.80 11.09 12.01
N ASN A 67 0.48 11.26 12.11
CA ASN A 67 -0.15 12.11 13.13
C ASN A 67 0.16 11.62 14.55
N VAL A 68 -0.03 10.32 14.81
CA VAL A 68 0.26 9.72 16.11
C VAL A 68 1.75 9.79 16.44
N ALA A 69 2.63 9.55 15.45
CA ALA A 69 4.07 9.62 15.67
C ALA A 69 4.51 11.04 16.03
N ARG A 70 3.99 12.06 15.34
CA ARG A 70 4.25 13.48 15.65
C ARG A 70 3.73 13.87 17.02
N GLU A 71 2.50 13.48 17.38
CA GLU A 71 1.90 13.75 18.69
C GLU A 71 2.73 13.15 19.84
N LYS A 72 3.22 11.91 19.65
CA LYS A 72 3.96 11.17 20.67
C LYS A 72 5.48 11.39 20.64
N GLY A 73 5.99 12.17 19.68
CA GLY A 73 7.42 12.37 19.48
C GLY A 73 8.17 11.09 19.07
N TYR A 74 7.49 10.14 18.42
CA TYR A 74 8.09 8.90 17.93
C TYR A 74 8.80 9.11 16.61
N TYR A 75 9.81 8.28 16.37
CA TYR A 75 10.43 8.20 15.06
C TYR A 75 9.41 7.72 14.01
N PHE A 76 9.45 8.37 12.85
CA PHE A 76 8.65 8.06 11.68
C PHE A 76 9.51 8.23 10.43
N LEU A 77 8.92 8.04 9.25
CA LEU A 77 9.55 8.37 7.98
C LEU A 77 10.02 9.83 7.96
N THR A 78 11.07 10.10 7.18
CA THR A 78 11.46 11.49 6.89
C THR A 78 10.32 12.20 6.17
N ASP A 79 10.24 13.53 6.31
CA ASP A 79 9.20 14.32 5.65
C ASP A 79 9.22 14.11 4.12
N SER A 80 10.41 13.95 3.52
CA SER A 80 10.55 13.68 2.08
C SER A 80 9.99 12.31 1.68
N THR A 81 10.28 11.26 2.44
CA THR A 81 9.76 9.91 2.16
C THR A 81 8.26 9.84 2.39
N TYR A 82 7.74 10.44 3.46
CA TYR A 82 6.31 10.52 3.73
C TYR A 82 5.57 11.26 2.61
N TYR A 83 6.08 12.45 2.23
CA TYR A 83 5.48 13.27 1.16
C TYR A 83 5.50 12.54 -0.18
N GLY A 84 6.64 11.97 -0.56
CA GLY A 84 6.78 11.20 -1.79
C GLY A 84 5.78 10.05 -1.85
N LEU A 85 5.68 9.27 -0.78
CA LEU A 85 4.75 8.14 -0.71
C LEU A 85 3.28 8.61 -0.77
N GLN A 86 2.88 9.64 -0.01
CA GLN A 86 1.52 10.18 -0.06
C GLN A 86 1.13 10.64 -1.47
N ILE A 87 2.00 11.41 -2.13
CA ILE A 87 1.75 11.93 -3.47
C ILE A 87 1.71 10.82 -4.50
N SER A 88 2.61 9.83 -4.45
CA SER A 88 2.57 8.69 -5.38
C SER A 88 1.26 7.91 -5.32
N LEU A 89 0.76 7.64 -4.10
CA LEU A 89 -0.50 6.94 -3.92
C LEU A 89 -1.69 7.77 -4.41
N ARG A 90 -1.68 9.08 -4.12
CA ARG A 90 -2.75 9.99 -4.52
C ARG A 90 -2.80 10.17 -6.03
N ALA A 91 -1.66 10.43 -6.65
CA ALA A 91 -1.56 10.59 -8.09
C ALA A 91 -1.98 9.33 -8.84
N THR A 92 -1.71 8.13 -8.30
CA THR A 92 -2.16 6.87 -8.90
C THR A 92 -3.68 6.79 -8.98
N LEU A 93 -4.38 7.15 -7.90
CA LEU A 93 -5.85 7.18 -7.89
C LEU A 93 -6.40 8.28 -8.81
N GLU A 94 -5.85 9.49 -8.75
CA GLU A 94 -6.30 10.62 -9.59
C GLU A 94 -6.11 10.34 -11.09
N VAL A 95 -4.98 9.71 -11.47
CA VAL A 95 -4.73 9.28 -12.86
C VAL A 95 -5.72 8.20 -13.26
N PHE A 96 -5.97 7.20 -12.41
CA PHE A 96 -6.96 6.17 -12.70
C PHE A 96 -8.37 6.77 -12.88
N ASP A 97 -8.81 7.63 -11.97
CA ASP A 97 -10.12 8.28 -12.02
C ASP A 97 -10.26 9.13 -13.29
N TYR A 98 -9.19 9.84 -13.70
CA TYR A 98 -9.19 10.57 -14.97
C TYR A 98 -9.34 9.64 -16.18
N LEU A 99 -8.54 8.57 -16.25
CA LEU A 99 -8.59 7.61 -17.34
C LEU A 99 -9.96 6.93 -17.45
N LEU A 100 -10.56 6.60 -16.31
CA LEU A 100 -11.90 6.01 -16.22
C LEU A 100 -12.97 7.01 -16.68
N LEU A 101 -13.02 8.20 -16.08
CA LEU A 101 -14.12 9.14 -16.24
C LEU A 101 -14.03 9.99 -17.52
N LYS A 102 -12.83 10.18 -18.07
CA LYS A 102 -12.57 11.08 -19.20
C LYS A 102 -12.05 10.37 -20.45
N CYS A 103 -11.46 9.19 -20.31
CA CYS A 103 -10.84 8.49 -21.44
C CYS A 103 -11.47 7.13 -21.75
N ASP A 104 -12.51 6.71 -21.02
CA ASP A 104 -13.23 5.44 -21.21
C ASP A 104 -12.33 4.20 -21.02
N TYR A 105 -11.28 4.32 -20.20
CA TYR A 105 -10.44 3.19 -19.82
C TYR A 105 -11.15 2.37 -18.74
N LYS A 106 -11.06 1.05 -18.85
CA LYS A 106 -11.69 0.14 -17.88
C LYS A 106 -10.81 -0.16 -16.67
N PHE A 107 -9.49 -0.07 -16.84
CA PHE A 107 -8.52 -0.41 -15.80
C PHE A 107 -7.17 0.27 -16.03
N LEU A 108 -6.34 0.30 -14.99
CA LEU A 108 -4.95 0.79 -15.04
C LEU A 108 -3.97 -0.24 -14.47
N MET A 109 -3.01 -0.67 -15.29
CA MET A 109 -1.87 -1.49 -14.84
C MET A 109 -0.82 -0.58 -14.19
N THR A 110 -0.75 -0.60 -12.87
CA THR A 110 0.11 0.29 -12.06
C THR A 110 1.59 0.06 -12.23
N SER A 111 2.00 -1.13 -12.67
CA SER A 111 3.41 -1.39 -13.04
C SER A 111 3.90 -0.54 -14.22
N ARG A 112 3.02 0.27 -14.85
CA ARG A 112 3.38 1.22 -15.91
C ARG A 112 3.63 2.64 -15.38
N LEU A 113 3.46 2.86 -14.08
CA LEU A 113 3.65 4.15 -13.42
C LEU A 113 5.01 4.28 -12.72
N ASN A 114 5.78 3.19 -12.62
CA ASN A 114 7.10 3.18 -11.99
C ASN A 114 8.23 3.39 -13.01
N GLN A 115 9.46 3.51 -12.50
CA GLN A 115 10.67 3.74 -13.32
C GLN A 115 11.39 2.46 -13.74
N ASP A 116 10.88 1.27 -13.39
CA ASP A 116 11.55 -0.02 -13.59
C ASP A 116 11.93 -0.31 -15.06
N ASN A 117 11.22 0.26 -16.04
CA ASN A 117 11.57 0.06 -17.46
C ASN A 117 12.76 0.92 -17.91
N LEU A 118 13.15 1.93 -17.12
CA LEU A 118 14.27 2.83 -17.40
C LEU A 118 15.56 2.40 -16.68
N GLU A 119 15.45 1.61 -15.62
CA GLU A 119 16.57 1.01 -14.88
C GLU A 119 17.13 -0.23 -15.60
#